data_AF-A0A345BY88-F1
#
_entry.id   AF-A0A345BY88-F1
#
_cell.length_a   1.000
_cell.length_b   1.000
_cell.length_c   1.000
_cell.angle_alpha   90.00
_cell.angle_beta   90.00
_cell.angle_gamma   90.00
#
_symmetry.space_group_name_H-M   'P 1'
#
loop_
_entity.id
_entity.type
_entity.pdbx_description
1 polymer ?
#
loop_
_entity_poly.entity_id
_entity_poly.type
_entity_poly.pdbx_seq_one_letter_code
_entity_poly.pdbx_strand_id
1 'polypeptide(L)'
;MQSDNPFAYVVLAGIYTIKSKNNASKRYQFKRRLFALILKDQEKNATEYVNALLYFIDYLMKIPKEMTEKLQKDIKPVIGKEANDMDKQTYPDPPTLKPIFDELREKGKEAGKSERTREIAEKMLKKDFSVEEILEVTNLTEIELEDIKGQM
;
A
#
# COMPACT_ATOMS: atom_id res chain seq x y z
N MET A 1 -18.87 -17.49 10.98
CA MET A 1 -17.63 -18.26 11.18
C MET A 1 -16.50 -17.27 11.32
N GLN A 2 -16.26 -16.83 12.56
CA GLN A 2 -15.06 -16.10 12.95
C GLN A 2 -14.13 -17.17 13.50
N SER A 3 -13.12 -17.50 12.71
CA SER A 3 -12.04 -18.38 13.12
C SER A 3 -10.81 -17.50 13.03
N ASP A 4 -10.18 -17.20 14.17
CA ASP A 4 -8.90 -16.50 14.22
C ASP A 4 -7.75 -17.35 13.66
N ASN A 5 -8.04 -18.60 13.26
CA ASN A 5 -7.10 -19.44 12.54
C ASN A 5 -7.01 -18.99 11.08
N PRO A 6 -5.84 -18.50 10.65
CA PRO A 6 -5.72 -17.94 9.33
C PRO A 6 -5.62 -18.98 8.20
N PHE A 7 -5.38 -20.27 8.53
CA PHE A 7 -5.58 -21.37 7.57
C PHE A 7 -7.03 -21.47 7.09
N ALA A 8 -8.00 -20.90 7.82
CA ALA A 8 -9.38 -20.81 7.36
C ALA A 8 -9.49 -20.06 6.02
N TYR A 9 -8.66 -19.04 5.78
CA TYR A 9 -8.63 -18.33 4.50
C TYR A 9 -8.13 -19.22 3.37
N VAL A 10 -7.13 -20.05 3.63
CA VAL A 10 -6.58 -21.02 2.67
C VAL A 10 -7.67 -22.04 2.28
N VAL A 11 -8.34 -22.63 3.27
CA VAL A 11 -9.44 -23.59 3.04
C VAL A 11 -10.57 -22.93 2.27
N LEU A 12 -10.96 -21.71 2.64
CA LEU A 12 -12.00 -20.95 1.97
C LEU A 12 -11.64 -20.65 0.51
N ALA A 13 -10.39 -20.28 0.23
CA ALA A 13 -9.89 -20.06 -1.11
C ALA A 13 -9.95 -21.34 -1.95
N GLY A 14 -9.56 -22.49 -1.40
CA GLY A 14 -9.72 -23.80 -2.05
C GLY A 14 -11.18 -24.09 -2.41
N ILE A 15 -12.11 -23.90 -1.47
CA ILE A 15 -13.55 -24.07 -1.68
C ILE A 15 -14.05 -23.12 -2.79
N TYR A 16 -13.63 -21.86 -2.78
CA TYR A 16 -14.05 -20.85 -3.76
C TYR A 16 -13.51 -21.14 -5.17
N THR A 17 -12.30 -21.65 -5.28
CA THR A 17 -11.73 -22.14 -6.55
C THR A 17 -12.58 -23.27 -7.12
N ILE A 18 -12.91 -24.27 -6.31
CA ILE A 18 -13.76 -25.39 -6.74
C ILE A 18 -15.18 -24.91 -7.11
N LYS A 19 -15.77 -24.00 -6.33
CA LYS A 19 -17.13 -23.47 -6.58
C LYS A 19 -17.23 -22.54 -7.78
N SER A 20 -16.14 -21.88 -8.15
CA SER A 20 -16.11 -21.00 -9.32
C SER A 20 -15.87 -21.77 -10.61
N LYS A 21 -15.18 -22.92 -10.56
CA LYS A 21 -14.81 -23.71 -11.75
C LYS A 21 -14.31 -22.79 -12.86
N ASN A 22 -14.97 -22.77 -14.02
CA ASN A 22 -14.59 -21.97 -15.18
C ASN A 22 -15.30 -20.60 -15.26
N ASN A 23 -16.07 -20.23 -14.23
CA ASN A 23 -16.76 -18.94 -14.18
C ASN A 23 -15.83 -17.86 -13.60
N ALA A 24 -15.19 -17.11 -14.50
CA ALA A 24 -14.28 -16.02 -14.16
C ALA A 24 -14.95 -14.94 -13.29
N SER A 25 -16.17 -14.54 -13.61
CA SER A 25 -16.92 -13.52 -12.84
C SER A 25 -17.15 -13.96 -11.39
N LYS A 26 -17.53 -15.22 -11.18
CA LYS A 26 -17.72 -15.79 -9.85
C LYS A 26 -16.40 -15.89 -9.09
N ARG A 27 -15.31 -16.27 -9.77
CA ARG A 27 -13.96 -16.31 -9.19
C ARG A 27 -13.49 -14.92 -8.77
N TYR A 28 -13.74 -13.90 -9.57
CA TYR A 28 -13.45 -12.50 -9.23
C TYR A 28 -14.21 -12.06 -7.96
N GLN A 29 -15.51 -12.35 -7.86
CA GLN A 29 -16.30 -11.98 -6.67
C GLN A 29 -15.74 -12.63 -5.40
N PHE A 30 -15.35 -13.90 -5.49
CA PHE A 30 -14.73 -14.62 -4.38
C PHE A 30 -13.34 -14.08 -4.02
N LYS A 31 -12.48 -13.82 -5.01
CA LYS A 31 -11.16 -13.24 -4.79
C LYS A 31 -11.26 -11.86 -4.13
N ARG A 32 -12.15 -10.99 -4.62
CA ARG A 32 -12.41 -9.67 -4.02
C ARG A 32 -12.83 -9.79 -2.57
N ARG A 33 -13.76 -10.69 -2.27
CA ARG A 33 -14.23 -10.93 -0.91
C ARG A 33 -13.10 -11.42 0.01
N LEU A 34 -12.27 -12.35 -0.46
CA LEU A 34 -11.12 -12.85 0.31
C LEU A 34 -10.09 -11.77 0.59
N PHE A 35 -9.69 -11.02 -0.44
CA PHE A 35 -8.71 -9.92 -0.29
C PHE A 35 -9.22 -8.89 0.72
N ALA A 36 -10.48 -8.45 0.58
CA ALA A 36 -11.07 -7.49 1.51
C ALA A 36 -11.18 -8.02 2.95
N LEU A 37 -11.43 -9.33 3.13
CA LEU A 37 -11.48 -9.92 4.47
C LEU A 37 -10.10 -9.99 5.12
N ILE A 38 -9.09 -10.43 4.37
CA ILE A 38 -7.72 -10.58 4.88
C ILE A 38 -7.11 -9.21 5.23
N LEU A 39 -7.34 -8.21 4.38
CA LEU A 39 -6.84 -6.84 4.61
C LEU A 39 -7.53 -6.17 5.81
N LYS A 40 -8.80 -6.50 6.10
CA LYS A 40 -9.51 -5.96 7.27
C LYS A 40 -9.12 -6.62 8.59
N ASP A 41 -8.63 -7.85 8.55
CA ASP A 41 -8.25 -8.62 9.74
C ASP A 41 -6.74 -8.50 10.04
N GLN A 42 -6.08 -7.47 9.48
CA GLN A 42 -4.64 -7.20 9.66
C GLN A 42 -4.28 -6.92 11.12
N GLU A 43 -5.15 -6.28 11.90
CA GLU A 43 -4.90 -6.03 13.34
C GLU A 43 -4.76 -7.31 14.17
N LYS A 44 -5.26 -8.45 13.67
CA LYS A 44 -5.23 -9.74 14.38
C LYS A 44 -4.15 -10.70 13.91
N ASN A 45 -3.49 -10.41 12.79
CA ASN A 45 -2.58 -11.33 12.14
C ASN A 45 -1.25 -10.65 11.86
N ALA A 46 -0.14 -11.37 12.02
CA ALA A 46 1.18 -10.85 11.66
C ALA A 46 1.21 -10.41 10.18
N THR A 47 1.79 -9.24 9.90
CA THR A 47 1.86 -8.64 8.56
C THR A 47 2.47 -9.59 7.52
N GLU A 48 3.54 -10.31 7.88
CA GLU A 48 4.17 -11.33 7.01
C GLU A 48 3.18 -12.40 6.56
N TYR A 49 2.35 -12.85 7.49
CA TYR A 49 1.38 -13.89 7.26
C TYR A 49 0.28 -13.43 6.29
N VAL A 50 -0.21 -12.20 6.47
CA VAL A 50 -1.21 -11.58 5.58
C VAL A 50 -0.71 -11.53 4.13
N ASN A 51 0.54 -11.16 3.92
CA ASN A 51 1.12 -11.07 2.58
C ASN A 51 1.32 -12.44 1.94
N ALA A 52 1.79 -13.43 2.70
CA ALA A 52 1.89 -14.80 2.23
C ALA A 52 0.51 -15.36 1.79
N LEU A 53 -0.56 -15.08 2.54
CA LEU A 53 -1.92 -15.45 2.14
C LEU A 53 -2.37 -14.78 0.84
N LEU A 54 -2.19 -13.47 0.75
CA LEU A 54 -2.60 -12.71 -0.43
C LEU A 54 -1.86 -13.19 -1.66
N TYR A 55 -0.55 -13.42 -1.54
CA TYR A 55 0.28 -14.00 -2.58
C TYR A 55 -0.24 -15.39 -3.00
N PHE A 56 -0.45 -16.28 -2.04
CA PHE A 56 -0.98 -17.63 -2.31
C PHE A 56 -2.33 -17.59 -3.04
N ILE A 57 -3.29 -16.79 -2.55
CA ILE A 57 -4.62 -16.67 -3.16
C ILE A 57 -4.52 -16.10 -4.58
N ASP A 58 -3.55 -15.21 -4.84
CA ASP A 58 -3.37 -14.61 -6.15
C ASP A 58 -3.08 -15.65 -7.23
N TYR A 59 -2.21 -16.62 -6.91
CA TYR A 59 -1.87 -17.73 -7.78
C TYR A 59 -2.95 -18.80 -7.84
N LEU A 60 -3.60 -19.09 -6.71
CA LEU A 60 -4.68 -20.08 -6.65
C LEU A 60 -5.90 -19.63 -7.46
N MET A 61 -6.23 -18.34 -7.42
CA MET A 61 -7.43 -17.76 -8.03
C MET A 61 -7.07 -16.76 -9.12
N LYS A 62 -6.51 -17.25 -10.24
CA LYS A 62 -6.23 -16.42 -11.41
C LYS A 62 -7.52 -15.90 -12.04
N ILE A 63 -7.57 -14.60 -12.33
CA ILE A 63 -8.70 -13.94 -13.00
C ILE A 63 -8.18 -13.20 -14.26
N PRO A 64 -9.05 -12.92 -15.24
CA PRO A 64 -8.67 -12.15 -16.43
C PRO A 64 -8.12 -10.76 -16.07
N LYS A 65 -7.24 -10.23 -16.92
CA LYS A 65 -6.54 -8.96 -16.69
C LYS A 65 -7.51 -7.81 -16.40
N GLU A 66 -8.60 -7.73 -17.15
CA GLU A 66 -9.63 -6.70 -17.00
C GLU A 66 -10.28 -6.74 -15.61
N MET A 67 -10.49 -7.96 -15.08
CA MET A 67 -11.03 -8.16 -13.73
C MET A 67 -9.98 -7.90 -12.64
N THR A 68 -8.69 -8.13 -12.91
CA THR A 68 -7.59 -7.77 -12.02
C THR A 68 -7.50 -6.26 -11.84
N GLU A 69 -7.56 -5.50 -12.94
CA GLU A 69 -7.55 -4.03 -12.91
C GLU A 69 -8.77 -3.48 -12.15
N LYS A 70 -9.94 -4.09 -12.35
CA LYS A 70 -11.13 -3.77 -11.56
C LYS A 70 -10.93 -4.06 -10.08
N LEU A 71 -10.38 -5.23 -9.76
CA LEU A 71 -10.10 -5.64 -8.38
C LEU A 71 -9.15 -4.67 -7.67
N GLN A 72 -8.12 -4.19 -8.37
CA GLN A 72 -7.19 -3.18 -7.85
C GLN A 72 -7.92 -1.90 -7.42
N LYS A 73 -8.82 -1.39 -8.27
CA LYS A 73 -9.62 -0.20 -7.97
C LYS A 73 -10.53 -0.43 -6.75
N ASP A 74 -11.15 -1.61 -6.65
CA ASP A 74 -12.06 -1.94 -5.56
C ASP A 74 -11.34 -2.11 -4.21
N ILE A 75 -10.10 -2.60 -4.22
CA ILE A 75 -9.34 -2.93 -3.01
C ILE A 75 -8.46 -1.78 -2.53
N LYS A 76 -8.03 -0.88 -3.42
CA LYS A 76 -7.24 0.31 -3.06
C LYS A 76 -7.77 1.08 -1.83
N PRO A 77 -9.09 1.36 -1.66
CA PRO A 77 -9.59 2.06 -0.47
C PRO A 77 -9.59 1.20 0.82
N VAL A 78 -9.43 -0.12 0.70
CA VAL A 78 -9.40 -1.06 1.83
C VAL A 78 -7.97 -1.23 2.36
N ILE A 79 -6.96 -0.99 1.53
CA ILE A 79 -5.56 -0.94 1.93
C ILE A 79 -5.39 0.34 2.76
N GLY A 80 -5.44 0.19 4.08
CA GLY A 80 -5.35 1.31 5.02
C GLY A 80 -4.01 2.05 4.97
N LYS A 81 -3.87 3.10 5.79
CA LYS A 81 -2.61 3.86 5.95
C LYS A 81 -1.44 3.01 6.47
N GLU A 82 -1.72 1.80 6.98
CA GLU A 82 -0.76 0.82 7.51
C GLU A 82 -0.02 0.03 6.43
N ALA A 83 -0.24 0.33 5.14
CA ALA A 83 0.64 -0.14 4.06
C ALA A 83 2.12 0.19 4.29
N ASN A 84 2.43 1.13 5.19
CA ASN A 84 3.78 1.51 5.58
C ASN A 84 4.61 0.38 6.20
N ASP A 85 4.00 -0.62 6.86
CA ASP A 85 4.75 -1.76 7.39
C ASP A 85 5.04 -2.85 6.33
N MET A 86 4.58 -2.64 5.09
CA MET A 86 4.80 -3.59 4.01
C MET A 86 6.21 -3.59 3.44
N ASP A 87 7.06 -2.64 3.81
CA ASP A 87 8.46 -2.57 3.36
C ASP A 87 9.40 -3.46 4.18
N LYS A 88 8.94 -4.01 5.32
CA LYS A 88 9.74 -4.89 6.19
C LYS A 88 9.66 -6.37 5.79
N GLN A 89 9.07 -6.70 4.63
CA GLN A 89 8.65 -8.07 4.33
C GLN A 89 9.76 -8.96 3.77
N THR A 90 9.71 -10.25 4.14
CA THR A 90 10.52 -11.33 3.55
C THR A 90 9.90 -11.93 2.28
N TYR A 91 8.62 -11.65 2.00
CA TYR A 91 7.87 -12.25 0.89
C TYR A 91 7.66 -11.28 -0.27
N PRO A 92 7.56 -11.79 -1.52
CA PRO A 92 7.26 -10.96 -2.68
C PRO A 92 5.83 -10.40 -2.62
N ASP A 93 5.65 -9.18 -3.14
CA ASP A 93 4.34 -8.55 -3.24
C ASP A 93 3.37 -9.43 -4.07
N PRO A 94 2.10 -9.57 -3.65
CA PRO A 94 1.07 -10.24 -4.45
C PRO A 94 0.93 -9.54 -5.82
N PRO A 95 1.01 -10.26 -6.96
CA PRO A 95 0.98 -9.64 -8.29
C PRO A 95 -0.21 -8.69 -8.53
N THR A 96 -1.40 -9.02 -8.04
CA THR A 96 -2.57 -8.13 -8.12
C THR A 96 -2.37 -6.81 -7.35
N LEU A 97 -1.71 -6.84 -6.20
CA LEU A 97 -1.55 -5.67 -5.32
C LEU A 97 -0.26 -4.88 -5.58
N LYS A 98 0.73 -5.51 -6.21
CA LYS A 98 2.03 -4.91 -6.50
C LYS A 98 1.92 -3.50 -7.12
N PRO A 99 1.09 -3.24 -8.14
CA PRO A 99 0.99 -1.89 -8.70
C PRO A 99 0.50 -0.83 -7.70
N ILE A 100 -0.35 -1.24 -6.74
CA ILE A 100 -0.83 -0.34 -5.68
C ILE A 100 0.31 -0.05 -4.70
N PHE A 101 1.07 -1.07 -4.32
CA PHE A 101 2.19 -0.91 -3.39
C PHE A 101 3.33 -0.11 -4.00
N ASP A 102 3.64 -0.32 -5.27
CA ASP A 102 4.63 0.48 -6.00
C ASP A 102 4.22 1.97 -6.01
N GLU A 103 2.94 2.28 -6.31
CA GLU A 103 2.42 3.66 -6.25
C GLU A 103 2.52 4.27 -4.84
N LEU A 104 2.21 3.49 -3.80
CA LEU A 104 2.29 3.95 -2.41
C LEU A 104 3.74 4.20 -1.97
N ARG A 105 4.67 3.32 -2.34
CA ARG A 105 6.11 3.48 -2.06
C ARG A 105 6.67 4.74 -2.72
N GLU A 106 6.34 4.99 -3.98
CA GLU A 106 6.81 6.20 -4.68
C GLU A 106 6.26 7.48 -4.05
N LYS A 107 4.95 7.52 -3.74
CA LYS A 107 4.37 8.66 -3.00
C LYS A 107 5.00 8.85 -1.62
N GLY A 108 5.30 7.76 -0.92
CA GLY A 108 5.98 7.81 0.38
C GLY A 108 7.39 8.39 0.27
N LYS A 109 8.16 8.00 -0.76
CA LYS A 109 9.50 8.56 -1.03
C LYS A 109 9.45 10.04 -1.36
N GLU A 110 8.51 10.46 -2.21
CA GLU A 110 8.33 11.87 -2.58
C GLU A 110 7.96 12.71 -1.36
N ALA A 111 6.99 12.25 -0.56
CA ALA A 111 6.59 12.91 0.68
C ALA A 111 7.76 13.02 1.66
N GLY A 112 8.48 11.92 1.92
CA GLY A 112 9.62 11.92 2.83
C GLY A 112 10.78 12.81 2.35
N LYS A 113 10.99 12.91 1.03
CA LYS A 113 11.96 13.86 0.46
C LYS A 113 11.52 15.31 0.70
N SER A 114 10.26 15.63 0.44
CA SER A 114 9.70 16.97 0.66
C SER A 114 9.75 17.37 2.14
N GLU A 115 9.33 16.49 3.05
CA GLU A 115 9.39 16.69 4.50
C GLU A 115 10.83 16.95 4.97
N ARG A 116 11.79 16.14 4.51
CA ARG A 116 13.20 16.33 4.87
C ARG A 116 13.77 17.64 4.34
N THR A 117 13.45 18.03 3.10
CA THR A 117 13.88 19.30 2.52
C THR A 117 13.34 20.46 3.35
N ARG A 118 12.06 20.39 3.73
CA ARG A 118 11.42 21.38 4.60
C ARG A 118 12.08 21.47 5.98
N GLU A 119 12.33 20.34 6.64
CA GLU A 119 13.03 20.33 7.94
C GLU A 119 14.43 20.97 7.86
N ILE A 120 15.15 20.74 6.75
CA ILE A 120 16.46 21.36 6.51
C ILE A 120 16.31 22.87 6.37
N ALA A 121 15.36 23.33 5.55
CA ALA A 121 15.07 24.76 5.37
C ALA A 121 14.71 25.44 6.70
N GLU A 122 13.84 24.83 7.51
CA GLU A 122 13.47 25.35 8.84
C GLU A 122 14.68 25.45 9.79
N LYS A 123 15.58 24.45 9.78
CA LYS A 123 16.81 24.48 10.59
C LYS A 123 17.80 25.53 10.10
N MET A 124 17.86 25.80 8.80
CA MET A 124 18.70 26.86 8.22
C MET A 124 18.14 28.24 8.56
N LEU A 125 16.81 28.44 8.46
CA LEU A 125 16.15 29.68 8.89
C LEU A 125 16.42 29.99 10.37
N LYS A 126 16.33 28.98 11.25
CA LYS A 126 16.63 29.12 12.69
C LYS A 126 18.09 29.44 12.99
N LYS A 127 18.99 29.27 12.02
CA LYS A 127 20.42 29.56 12.13
C LYS A 127 20.82 30.83 11.35
N ASP A 128 19.83 31.63 10.92
CA ASP A 128 20.01 32.89 10.22
C ASP A 128 20.80 32.77 8.90
N PHE A 129 20.70 31.63 8.20
CA PHE A 129 21.22 31.50 6.83
C PHE A 129 20.47 32.43 5.87
N SER A 130 21.14 32.88 4.80
CA SER A 130 20.50 33.76 3.83
C SER A 130 19.42 33.02 3.04
N VAL A 131 18.42 33.77 2.55
CA VAL A 131 17.36 33.20 1.70
C VAL A 131 17.95 32.58 0.44
N GLU A 132 18.95 33.22 -0.15
CA GLU A 132 19.66 32.77 -1.36
C GLU A 132 20.35 31.41 -1.11
N GLU A 133 21.07 31.28 0.01
CA GLU A 133 21.75 30.03 0.41
C GLU A 133 20.76 28.89 0.65
N ILE A 134 19.61 29.19 1.26
CA ILE A 134 18.57 28.18 1.52
C ILE A 134 18.00 27.67 0.21
N LEU A 135 17.64 28.57 -0.72
CA LEU A 135 17.09 28.19 -2.02
C LEU A 135 18.10 27.37 -2.84
N GLU A 136 19.38 27.75 -2.82
CA GLU A 136 20.45 27.01 -3.50
C GLU A 136 20.63 25.59 -2.95
N VAL A 137 20.70 25.44 -1.62
CA VAL A 137 20.96 24.14 -0.97
C VAL A 137 19.75 23.20 -1.07
N THR A 138 18.54 23.74 -0.93
CA THR A 138 17.32 22.94 -0.86
C THR A 138 16.63 22.75 -2.22
N ASN A 139 17.01 23.55 -3.22
CA ASN A 139 16.32 23.69 -4.51
C ASN A 139 14.82 24.02 -4.35
N LEU A 140 14.44 24.69 -3.26
CA LEU A 140 13.10 25.21 -3.08
C LEU A 140 12.91 26.47 -3.93
N THR A 141 11.66 26.75 -4.25
CA THR A 141 11.23 28.04 -4.79
C THR A 141 11.02 29.06 -3.66
N GLU A 142 11.04 30.35 -4.01
CA GLU A 142 10.72 31.43 -3.06
C GLU A 142 9.35 31.22 -2.41
N ILE A 143 8.35 30.81 -3.21
CA ILE A 143 6.98 30.54 -2.74
C ILE A 143 6.97 29.41 -1.70
N GLU A 144 7.65 28.31 -1.97
CA GLU A 144 7.71 27.19 -1.00
C GLU A 144 8.43 27.59 0.29
N LEU A 145 9.46 28.42 0.20
CA LEU A 145 10.17 28.92 1.38
C LEU A 145 9.34 29.93 2.19
N GLU A 146 8.54 30.77 1.53
CA GLU A 146 7.57 31.66 2.17
C GLU A 146 6.47 30.88 2.89
N ASP A 147 5.94 29.83 2.26
CA ASP A 147 4.95 28.93 2.88
C ASP A 147 5.51 28.26 4.14
N ILE A 148 6.79 27.87 4.12
CA ILE A 148 7.48 27.33 5.30
C ILE A 148 7.57 28.40 6.39
N LYS A 149 8.01 29.62 6.06
CA LYS A 149 8.08 30.74 7.02
C LYS A 149 6.73 31.08 7.64
N GLY A 150 5.64 31.04 6.85
CA GLY A 150 4.29 31.34 7.33
C GLY A 150 3.69 30.29 8.27
N GLN A 151 4.30 29.10 8.36
CA GLN A 151 3.85 27.99 9.20
C GLN A 151 4.75 27.76 10.44
N MET A 152 5.83 28.55 10.60
CA MET A 152 6.71 28.57 11.77
C MET A 152 6.20 29.52 12.86
#